data_AF-A0A1Q9D4B8-F1
#
_entry.id   AF-A0A1Q9D4B8-F1
#
_cell.length_a   1.000
_cell.length_b   1.000
_cell.length_c   1.000
_cell.angle_alpha   90.00
_cell.angle_beta   90.00
_cell.angle_gamma   90.00
#
_symmetry.space_group_name_H-M   'P 1'
#
loop_
_entity.id
_entity.type
_entity.pdbx_description
1 polymer ?
#
loop_
_entity_poly.entity_id
_entity_poly.type
_entity_poly.pdbx_seq_one_letter_code
_entity_poly.pdbx_strand_id
1 'polypeptide(L)'
;MATREAPPIPEAFVDEGVEVAKSAADASPPEGRRQAMPVLYEPTGREVHKMRNLKEAAAGRSIVDMDPEAKEKAFWVSLVRVNPMKKPGQKKVDLADWGDSDNPLMGPHGPSFIGRVVRDPVSAKVKLVYDGHNRYDFHAVDLWTRPVVEGSVEKLKRDKYLFKPVPMLYRTWLYHESYRNTRSHNTTSDDSGVIRQILSKDCIDADISAGRWSPLVPLLPAAFCCALTCDELSVGTAVLLAWLIQKVGNDLNKPERYKKLRLWLLLPRLAWVGFLIFRALSWLPEAAILNIVGLAGTLLFCCIDFLYGDRESANKYRLNCSYEVVKVLPNRVFVCRRVGATDFEKLFGYRGTVHQNISGIGSWGRNMTLIAEADKRECEGRQWAARSSDQPLRRELSPRSL
;
A
#
# COMPACT_ATOMS: atom_id res chain seq x y z
N MET A 1 -22.67 -47.19 -21.20
CA MET A 1 -22.07 -46.59 -19.99
C MET A 1 -20.76 -47.32 -19.73
N ALA A 2 -19.63 -46.75 -20.16
CA ALA A 2 -18.32 -47.37 -20.05
C ALA A 2 -17.49 -46.57 -19.02
N THR A 3 -17.16 -47.23 -17.92
CA THR A 3 -16.27 -46.74 -16.86
C THR A 3 -14.83 -46.79 -17.36
N ARG A 4 -14.17 -45.63 -17.44
CA ARG A 4 -12.74 -45.53 -17.69
C ARG A 4 -12.00 -45.68 -16.35
N GLU A 5 -11.24 -46.75 -16.22
CA GLU A 5 -10.27 -46.96 -15.15
C GLU A 5 -9.06 -46.01 -15.34
N ALA A 6 -8.57 -45.46 -14.23
CA ALA A 6 -7.38 -44.62 -14.20
C ALA A 6 -6.10 -45.49 -14.20
N PRO A 7 -5.01 -45.05 -14.85
CA PRO A 7 -3.77 -45.82 -14.87
C PRO A 7 -3.02 -45.75 -13.52
N PRO A 8 -2.22 -46.78 -13.19
CA PRO A 8 -1.50 -46.87 -11.93
C PRO A 8 -0.30 -45.91 -11.87
N ILE A 9 -0.05 -45.39 -10.67
CA ILE A 9 1.12 -44.59 -10.33
C ILE A 9 2.31 -45.54 -10.13
N PRO A 10 3.48 -45.30 -10.74
CA PRO A 10 4.65 -46.13 -10.47
C PRO A 10 5.28 -45.77 -9.12
N GLU A 11 5.28 -46.75 -8.22
CA GLU A 11 6.20 -46.85 -7.10
C GLU A 11 7.59 -47.23 -7.62
N ALA A 12 8.61 -46.46 -7.26
CA ALA A 12 9.97 -46.90 -6.91
C ALA A 12 10.95 -45.73 -7.05
N PHE A 13 11.50 -45.26 -5.94
CA PHE A 13 12.94 -44.97 -5.85
C PHE A 13 13.30 -45.05 -4.37
N VAL A 14 13.87 -46.20 -4.01
CA VAL A 14 14.48 -46.49 -2.72
C VAL A 14 15.94 -46.04 -2.74
N ASP A 15 16.35 -45.51 -1.60
CA ASP A 15 17.68 -45.18 -1.08
C ASP A 15 18.92 -45.68 -1.83
N GLU A 16 19.85 -44.75 -2.04
CA GLU A 16 21.25 -44.95 -1.69
C GLU A 16 21.75 -43.76 -0.87
N GLY A 17 22.21 -44.06 0.34
CA GLY A 17 22.68 -43.09 1.30
C GLY A 17 24.10 -42.60 1.04
N VAL A 18 24.42 -41.43 1.60
CA VAL A 18 25.78 -41.07 2.00
C VAL A 18 25.70 -40.36 3.35
N GLU A 19 26.09 -41.09 4.40
CA GLU A 19 26.64 -40.51 5.62
C GLU A 19 27.91 -39.73 5.26
N VAL A 20 27.96 -38.41 5.47
CA VAL A 20 29.14 -37.66 5.96
C VAL A 20 28.66 -36.31 6.52
N ALA A 21 29.32 -35.85 7.59
CA ALA A 21 29.30 -34.50 8.17
C ALA A 21 28.32 -34.23 9.33
N LYS A 22 28.62 -34.87 10.48
CA LYS A 22 28.68 -34.14 11.75
C LYS A 22 29.81 -33.10 11.64
N SER A 23 29.47 -31.80 11.55
CA SER A 23 30.29 -30.63 11.95
C SER A 23 29.83 -29.38 11.19
N ALA A 24 28.73 -28.77 11.63
CA ALA A 24 28.36 -27.39 11.26
C ALA A 24 27.38 -26.81 12.29
N ALA A 25 27.78 -26.82 13.56
CA ALA A 25 27.13 -26.06 14.61
C ALA A 25 28.17 -25.08 15.15
N ASP A 26 28.45 -24.02 14.39
CA ASP A 26 29.09 -22.76 14.83
C ASP A 26 29.40 -21.85 13.62
N ALA A 27 28.36 -21.45 12.87
CA ALA A 27 28.49 -20.40 11.88
C ALA A 27 27.43 -19.33 12.12
N SER A 28 27.85 -18.24 12.77
CA SER A 28 27.08 -17.00 12.84
C SER A 28 26.80 -16.48 11.41
N PRO A 29 25.59 -15.98 11.12
CA PRO A 29 25.30 -15.45 9.79
C PRO A 29 26.11 -14.16 9.53
N PRO A 30 26.58 -13.93 8.29
CA PRO A 30 27.33 -12.73 7.95
C PRO A 30 26.42 -11.50 8.05
N GLU A 31 26.93 -10.44 8.70
CA GLU A 31 26.31 -9.12 8.74
C GLU A 31 26.16 -8.56 7.32
N GLY A 32 24.96 -8.73 6.77
CA GLY A 32 24.57 -8.11 5.51
C GLY A 32 24.45 -6.60 5.67
N ARG A 33 25.31 -5.88 4.93
CA ARG A 33 25.23 -4.43 4.65
C ARG A 33 23.77 -4.00 4.45
N ARG A 34 23.24 -3.23 5.41
CA ARG A 34 22.04 -2.41 5.19
C ARG A 34 22.40 -1.34 4.17
N GLN A 35 21.80 -1.42 2.99
CA GLN A 35 21.77 -0.27 2.07
C GLN A 35 20.99 0.85 2.77
N ALA A 36 21.67 1.96 3.08
CA ALA A 36 21.01 3.17 3.52
C ALA A 36 20.15 3.69 2.37
N MET A 37 18.82 3.72 2.55
CA MET A 37 17.95 4.42 1.62
C MET A 37 18.21 5.92 1.72
N PRO A 38 18.20 6.67 0.60
CA PRO A 38 18.26 8.13 0.65
C PRO A 38 17.06 8.66 1.43
N VAL A 39 17.34 9.39 2.51
CA VAL A 39 16.35 10.12 3.29
C VAL A 39 15.82 11.23 2.39
N LEU A 40 14.57 11.08 1.93
CA LEU A 40 13.81 12.19 1.35
C LEU A 40 13.65 13.25 2.44
N TYR A 41 14.20 14.44 2.20
CA TYR A 41 14.05 15.59 3.08
C TYR A 41 12.57 15.97 3.17
N GLU A 42 11.94 15.67 4.31
CA GLU A 42 10.62 16.20 4.64
C GLU A 42 10.80 17.52 5.39
N PRO A 43 10.21 18.63 4.89
CA PRO A 43 10.33 19.91 5.55
C PRO A 43 9.72 19.84 6.95
N THR A 44 10.46 20.32 7.94
CA THR A 44 10.01 20.34 9.34
C THR A 44 8.76 21.21 9.48
N GLY A 45 7.94 20.99 10.51
CA GLY A 45 6.75 21.82 10.79
C GLY A 45 7.05 23.32 10.88
N ARG A 46 8.30 23.69 11.22
CA ARG A 46 8.80 25.07 11.22
C ARG A 46 8.93 25.67 9.81
N GLU A 47 9.33 24.86 8.83
CA GLU A 47 9.45 25.28 7.42
C GLU A 47 8.07 25.43 6.76
N VAL A 48 7.13 24.53 7.07
CA VAL A 48 5.74 24.64 6.61
C VAL A 48 5.09 25.92 7.14
N HIS A 49 5.33 26.27 8.41
CA HIS A 49 4.84 27.50 9.01
C HIS A 49 5.47 28.76 8.36
N LYS A 50 6.77 28.71 8.06
CA LYS A 50 7.47 29.79 7.33
C LYS A 50 6.92 29.98 5.91
N MET A 51 6.62 28.90 5.20
CA MET A 51 5.99 28.96 3.86
C MET A 51 4.55 29.50 3.89
N ARG A 52 3.79 29.21 4.96
CA ARG A 52 2.44 29.76 5.16
C ARG A 52 2.47 31.28 5.38
N ASN A 53 3.39 31.77 6.21
CA ASN A 53 3.53 33.20 6.48
C ASN A 53 4.00 33.97 5.23
N LEU A 54 4.85 33.37 4.39
CA LEU A 54 5.25 33.95 3.10
C LEU A 54 4.07 34.06 2.11
N LYS A 55 3.14 33.10 2.16
CA LYS A 55 1.94 33.12 1.31
C LYS A 55 0.93 34.19 1.74
N GLU A 56 0.75 34.37 3.05
CA GLU A 56 -0.10 35.44 3.60
C GLU A 56 0.51 36.82 3.32
N ALA A 57 1.84 36.95 3.36
CA ALA A 57 2.54 38.17 2.97
C ALA A 57 2.45 38.49 1.45
N ALA A 58 2.35 37.46 0.59
CA ALA A 58 2.20 37.61 -0.86
C ALA A 58 0.76 37.92 -1.28
N ALA A 59 -0.25 37.54 -0.49
CA ALA A 59 -1.67 37.74 -0.82
C ALA A 59 -2.13 39.21 -0.74
N GLY A 60 -1.31 40.12 -0.19
CA GLY A 60 -1.62 41.54 -0.05
C GLY A 60 -0.90 42.48 -1.03
N ARG A 61 -0.09 41.98 -1.97
CA ARG A 61 0.66 42.83 -2.92
C ARG A 61 0.16 42.67 -4.35
N SER A 62 0.05 43.79 -5.07
CA SER A 62 -0.22 43.81 -6.51
C SER A 62 0.86 43.00 -7.25
N ILE A 63 0.45 42.15 -8.20
CA ILE A 63 1.34 41.33 -9.04
C ILE A 63 2.36 42.20 -9.80
N VAL A 64 2.05 43.48 -10.00
CA VAL A 64 2.93 44.43 -10.70
C VAL A 64 4.24 44.65 -9.93
N ASP A 65 4.19 44.69 -8.59
CA ASP A 65 5.32 45.08 -7.72
C ASP A 65 6.13 43.90 -7.18
N MET A 66 5.86 42.67 -7.63
CA MET A 66 6.62 41.50 -7.19
C MET A 66 7.98 41.42 -7.89
N ASP A 67 9.01 41.20 -7.10
CA ASP A 67 10.37 40.85 -7.54
C ASP A 67 10.32 39.66 -8.54
N PRO A 68 11.06 39.69 -9.66
CA PRO A 68 11.12 38.60 -10.64
C PRO A 68 11.29 37.19 -10.04
N GLU A 69 12.09 37.02 -8.99
CA GLU A 69 12.26 35.71 -8.34
C GLU A 69 10.97 35.24 -7.61
N ALA A 70 10.19 36.17 -7.07
CA ALA A 70 8.89 35.89 -6.46
C ALA A 70 7.81 35.62 -7.51
N LYS A 71 7.88 36.26 -8.68
CA LYS A 71 7.00 35.99 -9.83
C LYS A 71 7.24 34.58 -10.39
N GLU A 72 8.49 34.15 -10.50
CA GLU A 72 8.84 32.80 -10.95
C GLU A 72 8.33 31.72 -9.97
N LYS A 73 8.54 31.93 -8.66
CA LYS A 73 8.00 31.01 -7.64
C LYS A 73 6.48 30.98 -7.62
N ALA A 74 5.81 32.12 -7.79
CA ALA A 74 4.36 32.19 -7.89
C ALA A 74 3.82 31.50 -9.16
N PHE A 75 4.54 31.63 -10.29
CA PHE A 75 4.23 30.95 -11.55
C PHE A 75 4.29 29.42 -11.40
N TRP A 76 5.37 28.89 -10.81
CA TRP A 76 5.49 27.44 -10.55
C TRP A 76 4.42 26.93 -9.57
N VAL A 77 4.06 27.71 -8.55
CA VAL A 77 2.95 27.38 -7.63
C VAL A 77 1.59 27.38 -8.34
N SER A 78 1.41 28.24 -9.35
CA SER A 78 0.19 28.31 -10.17
C SER A 78 0.09 27.17 -11.20
N LEU A 79 1.22 26.75 -11.79
CA LEU A 79 1.28 25.65 -12.76
C LEU A 79 0.96 24.29 -12.13
N VAL A 80 1.28 24.11 -10.85
CA VAL A 80 0.93 22.91 -10.06
C VAL A 80 -0.57 22.89 -9.68
N ARG A 81 -1.31 23.99 -9.92
CA ARG A 81 -2.76 24.08 -9.71
C ARG A 81 -3.51 24.44 -11.00
N VAL A 82 -3.40 23.59 -12.02
CA VAL A 82 -4.43 23.56 -13.07
C VAL A 82 -5.68 22.88 -12.47
N ASN A 83 -6.55 23.69 -11.87
CA ASN A 83 -7.91 23.30 -11.54
C ASN A 83 -8.71 23.20 -12.87
N PRO A 84 -9.24 22.03 -13.25
CA PRO A 84 -10.17 21.99 -14.37
C PRO A 84 -11.44 22.78 -14.03
N MET A 85 -11.91 23.59 -14.96
CA MET A 85 -13.12 24.39 -14.85
C MET A 85 -14.31 23.57 -14.34
N LYS A 86 -15.01 24.13 -13.34
CA LYS A 86 -16.20 23.59 -12.70
C LYS A 86 -17.34 23.42 -13.72
N LYS A 87 -17.88 22.21 -13.85
CA LYS A 87 -19.23 22.02 -14.40
C LYS A 87 -20.24 22.14 -13.24
N PRO A 88 -21.30 22.96 -13.37
CA PRO A 88 -22.37 23.00 -12.38
C PRO A 88 -23.13 21.66 -12.41
N GLY A 89 -23.29 21.02 -11.25
CA GLY A 89 -24.13 19.81 -11.10
C GLY A 89 -23.39 18.50 -10.79
N GLN A 90 -22.06 18.46 -10.77
CA GLN A 90 -21.32 17.26 -10.35
C GLN A 90 -21.01 17.34 -8.85
N LYS A 91 -21.72 16.54 -8.03
CA LYS A 91 -21.36 16.34 -6.62
C LYS A 91 -19.94 15.78 -6.57
N LYS A 92 -19.03 16.59 -6.07
CA LYS A 92 -17.63 16.24 -5.82
C LYS A 92 -17.63 15.18 -4.72
N VAL A 93 -17.11 14.00 -4.99
CA VAL A 93 -16.57 13.14 -3.92
C VAL A 93 -15.14 13.63 -3.71
N ASP A 94 -15.01 14.75 -3.02
CA ASP A 94 -13.71 15.31 -2.69
C ASP A 94 -13.05 14.40 -1.64
N LEU A 95 -11.78 14.05 -1.83
CA LEU A 95 -10.99 13.43 -0.76
C LEU A 95 -10.83 14.35 0.47
N ALA A 96 -11.08 15.65 0.32
CA ALA A 96 -11.15 16.62 1.42
C ALA A 96 -12.51 16.60 2.18
N ASP A 97 -13.56 16.04 1.58
CA ASP A 97 -14.88 15.87 2.22
C ASP A 97 -14.91 14.71 3.23
N TRP A 98 -13.80 13.97 3.33
CA TRP A 98 -13.58 12.93 4.35
C TRP A 98 -13.13 13.53 5.69
N GLY A 99 -12.79 14.82 5.70
CA GLY A 99 -12.37 15.58 6.89
C GLY A 99 -13.46 16.48 7.47
N ASP A 100 -14.64 16.57 6.86
CA ASP A 100 -15.75 17.34 7.42
C ASP A 100 -16.29 16.64 8.67
N SER A 101 -16.27 17.37 9.78
CA SER A 101 -16.82 17.00 11.09
C SER A 101 -18.30 16.64 11.05
N ASP A 102 -18.96 16.93 9.93
CA ASP A 102 -20.40 16.87 9.77
C ASP A 102 -20.85 15.62 9.00
N ASN A 103 -19.92 14.69 8.66
CA ASN A 103 -20.30 13.39 8.12
C ASN A 103 -21.02 12.59 9.23
N PRO A 104 -22.36 12.40 9.18
CA PRO A 104 -23.15 11.81 10.28
C PRO A 104 -22.82 10.33 10.55
N LEU A 105 -21.88 9.76 9.78
CA LEU A 105 -21.27 8.45 10.01
C LEU A 105 -20.19 8.46 11.11
N MET A 106 -19.75 9.64 11.58
CA MET A 106 -18.84 9.84 12.71
C MET A 106 -19.65 10.06 14.00
N GLY A 107 -20.35 9.02 14.47
CA GLY A 107 -20.92 9.04 15.81
C GLY A 107 -19.83 9.26 16.89
N PRO A 108 -20.21 9.55 18.15
CA PRO A 108 -19.29 9.82 19.27
C PRO A 108 -18.36 8.64 19.67
N HIS A 109 -18.38 7.55 18.92
CA HIS A 109 -17.46 6.43 19.09
C HIS A 109 -16.11 6.82 18.48
N GLY A 110 -15.07 6.84 19.32
CA GLY A 110 -13.73 7.32 18.96
C GLY A 110 -13.17 6.74 17.65
N PRO A 111 -12.11 7.34 17.09
CA PRO A 111 -11.72 7.19 15.69
C PRO A 111 -11.42 5.74 15.29
N SER A 112 -12.40 5.00 14.77
CA SER A 112 -12.17 3.65 14.23
C SER A 112 -11.21 3.71 13.04
N PHE A 113 -10.27 2.77 12.98
CA PHE A 113 -9.40 2.60 11.82
C PHE A 113 -10.17 2.12 10.59
N ILE A 114 -11.31 1.44 10.81
CA ILE A 114 -12.13 0.85 9.77
C ILE A 114 -12.65 1.94 8.82
N GLY A 115 -12.52 1.70 7.52
CA GLY A 115 -13.00 2.62 6.51
C GLY A 115 -12.10 3.85 6.32
N ARG A 116 -10.86 3.86 6.82
CA ARG A 116 -9.88 4.94 6.59
C ARG A 116 -8.73 4.56 5.68
N VAL A 117 -8.72 3.35 5.12
CA VAL A 117 -7.65 2.95 4.19
C VAL A 117 -8.08 3.22 2.76
N VAL A 118 -7.22 3.89 2.00
CA VAL A 118 -7.48 4.25 0.60
C VAL A 118 -6.27 3.82 -0.23
N ARG A 119 -6.55 3.29 -1.43
CA ARG A 119 -5.56 3.04 -2.46
C ARG A 119 -5.57 4.18 -3.46
N ASP A 120 -4.42 4.79 -3.67
CA ASP A 120 -4.25 5.79 -4.73
C ASP A 120 -4.25 5.09 -6.11
N PRO A 121 -5.15 5.45 -7.05
CA PRO A 121 -5.22 4.84 -8.38
C PRO A 121 -3.98 5.10 -9.23
N VAL A 122 -3.21 6.17 -8.98
CA VAL A 122 -2.03 6.55 -9.75
C VAL A 122 -0.78 5.87 -9.20
N SER A 123 -0.45 6.09 -7.92
CA SER A 123 0.75 5.49 -7.33
C SER A 123 0.57 4.02 -6.95
N ALA A 124 -0.66 3.52 -6.90
CA ALA A 124 -1.05 2.21 -6.38
C ALA A 124 -0.70 1.97 -4.91
N LYS A 125 -0.16 2.98 -4.21
CA LYS A 125 0.17 2.91 -2.80
C LYS A 125 -1.12 2.91 -1.99
N VAL A 126 -1.16 2.03 -1.01
CA VAL A 126 -2.23 1.98 -0.02
C VAL A 126 -1.78 2.81 1.17
N LYS A 127 -2.60 3.76 1.59
CA LYS A 127 -2.32 4.63 2.72
C LYS A 127 -3.51 4.61 3.67
N LEU A 128 -3.22 4.69 4.96
CA LEU A 128 -4.22 4.99 5.96
C LEU A 128 -4.42 6.51 5.97
N VAL A 129 -5.63 6.97 5.67
CA VAL A 129 -6.04 8.37 5.73
C VAL A 129 -6.24 8.72 7.20
N TYR A 130 -5.16 9.16 7.83
CA TYR A 130 -5.16 9.68 9.19
C TYR A 130 -4.16 10.84 9.27
N ASP A 131 -4.61 11.99 9.78
CA ASP A 131 -3.83 13.24 9.79
C ASP A 131 -2.68 13.26 10.82
N GLY A 132 -2.56 12.21 11.63
CA GLY A 132 -1.49 12.07 12.63
C GLY A 132 -0.36 11.17 12.15
N HIS A 133 0.80 11.77 11.87
CA HIS A 133 2.09 11.12 11.58
C HIS A 133 2.22 9.67 12.08
N ASN A 134 2.46 8.74 11.13
CA ASN A 134 3.29 7.51 11.12
C ASN A 134 3.66 6.76 12.43
N ARG A 135 2.99 7.00 13.56
CA ARG A 135 3.27 6.45 14.88
C ARG A 135 2.39 5.23 15.17
N TYR A 136 2.08 4.45 14.14
CA TYR A 136 1.57 3.10 14.37
C TYR A 136 2.77 2.20 14.66
N ASP A 137 3.41 2.43 15.81
CA ASP A 137 4.11 1.34 16.46
C ASP A 137 2.99 0.45 17.00
N PHE A 138 2.48 -0.44 16.13
CA PHE A 138 1.43 -1.36 16.53
C PHE A 138 1.93 -2.11 17.75
N HIS A 139 1.19 -1.96 18.85
CA HIS A 139 1.50 -2.59 20.12
C HIS A 139 1.61 -4.10 19.94
N ALA A 140 2.42 -4.73 20.79
CA ALA A 140 2.49 -6.18 20.83
C ALA A 140 1.10 -6.75 21.07
N VAL A 141 0.71 -7.73 20.25
CA VAL A 141 -0.55 -8.46 20.41
C VAL A 141 -0.28 -9.61 21.36
N ASP A 142 -1.11 -9.72 22.40
CA ASP A 142 -1.03 -10.81 23.36
C ASP A 142 -1.95 -11.96 22.99
N LEU A 143 -1.37 -13.13 22.78
CA LEU A 143 -2.06 -14.36 22.39
C LEU A 143 -2.74 -15.06 23.59
N TRP A 144 -2.41 -14.67 24.83
CA TRP A 144 -2.92 -15.28 26.07
C TRP A 144 -3.98 -14.44 26.79
N THR A 145 -4.46 -13.34 26.18
CA THR A 145 -5.48 -12.46 26.79
C THR A 145 -5.17 -12.00 28.20
N ARG A 146 -3.90 -11.78 28.56
CA ARG A 146 -3.55 -11.35 29.91
C ARG A 146 -4.12 -9.96 30.17
N PRO A 147 -4.65 -9.70 31.38
CA PRO A 147 -5.19 -8.39 31.73
C PRO A 147 -4.09 -7.32 31.74
N VAL A 148 -2.88 -7.70 32.18
CA VAL A 148 -1.70 -6.83 32.24
C VAL A 148 -0.49 -7.59 31.72
N VAL A 149 0.33 -6.92 30.92
CA VAL A 149 1.60 -7.43 30.39
C VAL A 149 2.73 -6.64 31.05
N GLU A 150 3.46 -7.27 31.96
CA GLU A 150 4.54 -6.64 32.73
C GLU A 150 5.90 -7.26 32.42
N GLY A 151 6.94 -6.43 32.32
CA GLY A 151 8.31 -6.88 32.17
C GLY A 151 9.21 -5.86 31.47
N SER A 152 10.52 -6.08 31.54
CA SER A 152 11.48 -5.32 30.73
C SER A 152 11.29 -5.63 29.24
N VAL A 153 11.73 -4.72 28.36
CA VAL A 153 11.65 -4.88 26.91
C VAL A 153 12.32 -6.19 26.46
N GLU A 154 13.42 -6.58 27.09
CA GLU A 154 14.17 -7.81 26.83
C GLU A 154 13.35 -9.05 27.21
N LYS A 155 12.60 -8.99 28.32
CA LYS A 155 11.70 -10.06 28.75
C LYS A 155 10.51 -10.18 27.80
N LEU A 156 9.91 -9.05 27.40
CA LEU A 156 8.79 -9.02 26.45
C LEU A 156 9.20 -9.49 25.06
N LYS A 157 10.42 -9.19 24.60
CA LYS A 157 10.97 -9.73 23.35
C LYS A 157 11.11 -11.26 23.36
N ARG A 158 11.32 -11.86 24.52
CA ARG A 158 11.44 -13.32 24.72
C ARG A 158 10.09 -13.97 25.05
N ASP A 159 9.04 -13.18 25.26
CA ASP A 159 7.73 -13.70 25.60
C ASP A 159 7.06 -14.32 24.36
N LYS A 160 6.95 -15.65 24.36
CA LYS A 160 6.34 -16.42 23.27
C LYS A 160 4.88 -16.06 23.00
N TYR A 161 4.16 -15.49 23.97
CA TYR A 161 2.75 -15.11 23.81
C TYR A 161 2.57 -13.72 23.22
N LEU A 162 3.64 -12.94 23.09
CA LEU A 162 3.60 -11.63 22.47
C LEU A 162 4.16 -11.72 21.05
N PHE A 163 3.47 -11.08 20.11
CA PHE A 163 4.04 -10.86 18.79
C PHE A 163 3.79 -9.43 18.32
N LYS A 164 4.74 -8.91 17.53
CA LYS A 164 4.61 -7.58 16.92
C LYS A 164 3.91 -7.74 15.56
N PRO A 165 2.67 -7.26 15.39
CA PRO A 165 1.99 -7.36 14.11
C PRO A 165 2.63 -6.39 13.10
N VAL A 166 2.65 -6.80 11.83
CA VAL A 166 3.05 -5.96 10.70
C VAL A 166 1.82 -5.69 9.85
N PRO A 167 1.52 -4.43 9.51
CA PRO A 167 0.29 -4.10 8.77
C PRO A 167 0.29 -4.73 7.38
N MET A 168 -0.79 -5.44 7.05
CA MET A 168 -1.03 -5.99 5.72
C MET A 168 -1.81 -4.99 4.88
N LEU A 169 -1.17 -3.89 4.46
CA LEU A 169 -1.84 -2.72 3.87
C LEU A 169 -2.89 -3.06 2.80
N TYR A 170 -2.54 -3.89 1.81
CA TYR A 170 -3.47 -4.27 0.75
C TYR A 170 -4.66 -5.05 1.30
N ARG A 171 -4.44 -6.02 2.19
CA ARG A 171 -5.53 -6.79 2.78
C ARG A 171 -6.41 -5.94 3.69
N THR A 172 -5.82 -5.01 4.44
CA THR A 172 -6.57 -4.01 5.22
C THR A 172 -7.41 -3.10 4.31
N TRP A 173 -6.88 -2.69 3.15
CA TRP A 173 -7.67 -1.94 2.16
C TRP A 173 -8.85 -2.77 1.63
N LEU A 174 -8.63 -4.04 1.27
CA LEU A 174 -9.70 -4.93 0.82
C LEU A 174 -10.77 -5.11 1.90
N TYR A 175 -10.35 -5.25 3.16
CA TYR A 175 -11.24 -5.34 4.32
C TYR A 175 -12.09 -4.08 4.47
N HIS A 176 -11.47 -2.89 4.46
CA HIS A 176 -12.19 -1.63 4.62
C HIS A 176 -13.16 -1.36 3.47
N GLU A 177 -12.77 -1.66 2.24
CA GLU A 177 -13.63 -1.47 1.08
C GLU A 177 -14.80 -2.44 1.08
N SER A 178 -14.57 -3.71 1.45
CA SER A 178 -15.64 -4.69 1.60
C SER A 178 -16.59 -4.30 2.73
N TYR A 179 -16.06 -3.80 3.85
CA TYR A 179 -16.87 -3.33 4.97
C TYR A 179 -17.78 -2.15 4.56
N ARG A 180 -17.25 -1.17 3.79
CA ARG A 180 -18.05 -0.07 3.23
C ARG A 180 -19.17 -0.58 2.32
N ASN A 181 -18.89 -1.59 1.49
CA ASN A 181 -19.87 -2.17 0.57
C ASN A 181 -20.91 -3.08 1.27
N THR A 182 -20.56 -3.74 2.38
CA THR A 182 -21.48 -4.62 3.11
C THR A 182 -22.40 -3.84 4.05
N ARG A 183 -21.92 -2.74 4.63
CA ARG A 183 -22.73 -1.89 5.53
C ARG A 183 -23.96 -1.29 4.86
N SER A 184 -23.99 -1.19 3.52
CA SER A 184 -25.18 -0.79 2.79
C SER A 184 -26.25 -1.89 2.69
N HIS A 185 -25.97 -3.15 3.06
CA HIS A 185 -26.79 -4.28 2.64
C HIS A 185 -27.26 -5.30 3.70
N ASN A 186 -26.87 -5.25 4.99
CA ASN A 186 -27.62 -5.83 6.14
C ASN A 186 -26.78 -5.83 7.43
N THR A 187 -27.41 -5.54 8.57
CA THR A 187 -26.78 -5.15 9.86
C THR A 187 -26.44 -6.29 10.83
N THR A 188 -26.48 -7.57 10.42
CA THR A 188 -26.29 -8.71 11.34
C THR A 188 -25.19 -9.69 10.93
N SER A 189 -24.34 -9.36 9.95
CA SER A 189 -23.28 -10.28 9.54
C SER A 189 -22.22 -10.45 10.64
N ASP A 190 -21.96 -11.69 11.02
CA ASP A 190 -20.81 -12.10 11.83
C ASP A 190 -19.52 -11.49 11.25
N ASP A 191 -18.90 -10.56 11.98
CA ASP A 191 -17.67 -9.86 11.56
C ASP A 191 -16.53 -10.86 11.25
N SER A 192 -16.54 -12.03 11.91
CA SER A 192 -15.59 -13.11 11.65
C SER A 192 -15.75 -13.68 10.24
N GLY A 193 -16.98 -13.71 9.72
CA GLY A 193 -17.29 -14.13 8.36
C GLY A 193 -16.68 -13.20 7.31
N VAL A 194 -16.75 -11.88 7.54
CA VAL A 194 -16.15 -10.88 6.64
C VAL A 194 -14.63 -11.08 6.58
N ILE A 195 -13.97 -11.30 7.71
CA ILE A 195 -12.52 -11.49 7.74
C ILE A 195 -12.12 -12.78 7.02
N ARG A 196 -12.82 -13.89 7.26
CA ARG A 196 -12.58 -15.14 6.53
C ARG A 196 -12.70 -14.94 5.02
N GLN A 197 -13.71 -14.18 4.58
CA GLN A 197 -13.90 -13.84 3.17
C GLN A 197 -12.75 -12.97 2.62
N ILE A 198 -12.22 -12.03 3.40
CA ILE A 198 -11.09 -11.19 2.96
C ILE A 198 -9.77 -11.96 2.95
N LEU A 199 -9.57 -12.84 3.92
CA LEU A 199 -8.41 -13.72 3.99
C LEU A 199 -8.41 -14.71 2.82
N SER A 200 -9.57 -15.19 2.37
CA SER A 200 -9.65 -16.08 1.20
C SER A 200 -9.47 -15.38 -0.15
N LYS A 201 -9.57 -14.04 -0.23
CA LYS A 201 -9.33 -13.30 -1.48
C LYS A 201 -7.85 -13.31 -1.86
N ASP A 202 -7.58 -13.47 -3.16
CA ASP A 202 -6.22 -13.41 -3.71
C ASP A 202 -5.71 -11.97 -3.78
N CYS A 203 -4.63 -11.67 -3.05
CA CYS A 203 -3.91 -10.41 -3.16
C CYS A 203 -2.41 -10.55 -2.94
N ILE A 204 -1.67 -9.51 -3.33
CA ILE A 204 -0.22 -9.44 -3.15
C ILE A 204 0.06 -8.61 -1.90
N ASP A 205 0.30 -9.29 -0.78
CA ASP A 205 0.56 -8.69 0.54
C ASP A 205 2.03 -8.35 0.80
N ALA A 206 2.91 -8.67 -0.15
CA ALA A 206 4.27 -8.17 -0.11
C ALA A 206 4.27 -6.64 -0.19
N ASP A 207 5.02 -5.99 0.72
CA ASP A 207 5.25 -4.55 0.70
C ASP A 207 6.27 -4.16 -0.38
N ILE A 208 5.87 -4.41 -1.63
CA ILE A 208 6.65 -4.05 -2.80
C ILE A 208 5.78 -3.30 -3.79
N SER A 209 6.36 -2.28 -4.42
CA SER A 209 5.80 -1.67 -5.62
C SER A 209 5.83 -2.72 -6.72
N ALA A 210 4.72 -3.43 -6.94
CA ALA A 210 4.74 -4.64 -7.74
C ALA A 210 4.54 -4.37 -9.25
N GLY A 211 5.20 -3.33 -9.79
CA GLY A 211 4.84 -2.76 -11.10
C GLY A 211 3.41 -2.21 -11.12
N ARG A 212 2.78 -2.01 -9.94
CA ARG A 212 1.35 -1.69 -9.83
C ARG A 212 1.03 -0.23 -10.08
N TRP A 213 2.05 0.62 -10.22
CA TRP A 213 1.87 2.03 -10.54
C TRP A 213 1.14 2.19 -11.88
N SER A 214 0.32 3.23 -11.98
CA SER A 214 -0.53 3.49 -13.15
C SER A 214 0.32 3.84 -14.37
N PRO A 215 -0.03 3.35 -15.57
CA PRO A 215 0.60 3.78 -16.83
C PRO A 215 0.60 5.31 -17.05
N LEU A 216 -0.22 6.05 -16.29
CA LEU A 216 -0.20 7.51 -16.27
C LEU A 216 1.15 8.10 -15.86
N VAL A 217 1.88 7.44 -14.95
CA VAL A 217 3.16 7.95 -14.39
C VAL A 217 4.21 8.21 -15.49
N PRO A 218 4.53 7.27 -16.40
CA PRO A 218 5.43 7.50 -17.54
C PRO A 218 4.74 8.20 -18.70
N LEU A 219 3.40 8.14 -18.81
CA LEU A 219 2.69 8.84 -19.88
C LEU A 219 2.79 10.36 -19.73
N LEU A 220 2.76 10.92 -18.51
CA LEU A 220 2.87 12.37 -18.31
C LEU A 220 4.18 12.96 -18.88
N PRO A 221 5.38 12.44 -18.55
CA PRO A 221 6.61 12.92 -19.20
C PRO A 221 6.66 12.56 -20.69
N ALA A 222 6.08 11.44 -21.12
CA ALA A 222 5.94 11.14 -22.54
C ALA A 222 5.11 12.19 -23.29
N ALA A 223 3.99 12.65 -22.70
CA ALA A 223 3.13 13.69 -23.26
C ALA A 223 3.84 15.05 -23.33
N PHE A 224 4.69 15.36 -22.34
CA PHE A 224 5.56 16.54 -22.39
C PHE A 224 6.57 16.46 -23.55
N CYS A 225 7.26 15.32 -23.71
CA CYS A 225 8.14 15.11 -24.87
C CYS A 225 7.37 15.15 -26.21
N CYS A 226 6.14 14.65 -26.22
CA CYS A 226 5.26 14.69 -27.39
C CYS A 226 4.94 16.14 -27.80
N ALA A 227 4.77 17.05 -26.84
CA ALA A 227 4.57 18.47 -27.11
C ALA A 227 5.76 19.13 -27.83
N LEU A 228 6.99 18.64 -27.64
CA LEU A 228 8.18 19.13 -28.35
C LEU A 228 8.17 18.80 -29.84
N THR A 229 7.30 17.88 -30.28
CA THR A 229 7.12 17.57 -31.71
C THR A 229 6.33 18.64 -32.45
N CYS A 230 5.66 19.54 -31.72
CA CYS A 230 4.72 20.52 -32.25
C CYS A 230 3.59 19.92 -33.13
N ASP A 231 3.35 18.61 -33.05
CA ASP A 231 2.24 17.95 -33.75
C ASP A 231 1.00 17.91 -32.85
N GLU A 232 0.04 18.79 -33.16
CA GLU A 232 -1.20 18.95 -32.39
C GLU A 232 -1.98 17.64 -32.25
N LEU A 233 -1.98 16.79 -33.28
CA LEU A 233 -2.64 15.49 -33.25
C LEU A 233 -1.98 14.51 -32.27
N SER A 234 -0.64 14.45 -32.25
CA SER A 234 0.10 13.62 -31.30
C SER A 234 -0.09 14.09 -29.85
N VAL A 235 -0.13 15.40 -29.61
CA VAL A 235 -0.41 15.95 -28.28
C VAL A 235 -1.87 15.68 -27.86
N GLY A 236 -2.82 15.92 -28.76
CA GLY A 236 -4.24 15.70 -28.50
C GLY A 236 -4.56 14.24 -28.16
N THR A 237 -3.97 13.29 -28.89
CA THR A 237 -4.11 11.85 -28.61
C THR A 237 -3.44 11.44 -27.30
N ALA A 238 -2.30 12.04 -26.93
CA ALA A 238 -1.65 11.81 -25.63
C ALA A 238 -2.53 12.26 -24.46
N VAL A 239 -3.13 13.45 -24.55
CA VAL A 239 -4.07 13.97 -23.53
C VAL A 239 -5.32 13.08 -23.43
N LEU A 240 -5.87 12.65 -24.55
CA LEU A 240 -7.01 11.72 -24.58
C LEU A 240 -6.66 10.38 -23.92
N LEU A 241 -5.48 9.82 -24.21
CA LEU A 241 -5.01 8.59 -23.57
C LEU A 241 -4.82 8.77 -22.06
N ALA A 242 -4.26 9.89 -21.62
CA ALA A 242 -4.09 10.19 -20.20
C ALA A 242 -5.44 10.27 -19.47
N TRP A 243 -6.43 10.93 -20.07
CA TRP A 243 -7.80 10.97 -19.55
C TRP A 243 -8.42 9.56 -19.47
N LEU A 244 -8.27 8.75 -20.52
CA LEU A 244 -8.75 7.36 -20.55
C LEU A 244 -8.12 6.52 -19.43
N ILE A 245 -6.80 6.60 -19.27
CA ILE A 245 -6.07 5.87 -18.22
C ILE A 245 -6.54 6.31 -16.84
N GLN A 246 -6.74 7.60 -16.60
CA GLN A 246 -7.25 8.10 -15.32
C GLN A 246 -8.65 7.57 -15.04
N LYS A 247 -9.54 7.58 -16.05
CA LYS A 247 -10.92 7.10 -15.91
C LYS A 247 -10.98 5.60 -15.63
N VAL A 248 -10.30 4.80 -16.45
CA VAL A 248 -10.19 3.34 -16.27
C VAL A 248 -9.47 3.00 -14.96
N GLY A 249 -8.46 3.78 -14.59
CA GLY A 249 -7.73 3.67 -13.32
C GLY A 249 -8.67 3.81 -12.12
N ASN A 250 -9.51 4.83 -12.10
CA ASN A 250 -10.51 5.04 -11.05
C ASN A 250 -11.55 3.91 -11.02
N ASP A 251 -12.06 3.49 -12.18
CA ASP A 251 -13.11 2.47 -12.27
C ASP A 251 -12.60 1.07 -11.89
N LEU A 252 -11.34 0.76 -12.19
CA LEU A 252 -10.67 -0.49 -11.83
C LEU A 252 -9.98 -0.43 -10.46
N ASN A 253 -9.97 0.70 -9.74
CA ASN A 253 -9.44 0.81 -8.37
C ASN A 253 -10.36 0.14 -7.33
N LYS A 254 -10.92 -1.01 -7.67
CA LYS A 254 -11.79 -1.84 -6.83
C LYS A 254 -11.10 -3.15 -6.45
N PRO A 255 -11.38 -3.73 -5.27
CA PRO A 255 -10.81 -4.97 -4.77
C PRO A 255 -10.73 -6.12 -5.79
N GLU A 256 -11.75 -6.29 -6.63
CA GLU A 256 -11.86 -7.40 -7.58
C GLU A 256 -11.07 -7.16 -8.87
N ARG A 257 -10.77 -5.89 -9.19
CA ARG A 257 -10.33 -5.47 -10.54
C ARG A 257 -9.00 -4.73 -10.57
N TYR A 258 -8.46 -4.28 -9.44
CA TYR A 258 -7.24 -3.44 -9.39
C TYR A 258 -6.02 -4.09 -10.04
N LYS A 259 -5.95 -5.42 -10.06
CA LYS A 259 -4.86 -6.19 -10.69
C LYS A 259 -4.91 -6.17 -12.22
N LYS A 260 -6.07 -5.84 -12.81
CA LYS A 260 -6.31 -5.94 -14.25
C LYS A 260 -6.04 -4.65 -15.00
N LEU A 261 -5.74 -3.53 -14.31
CA LEU A 261 -5.60 -2.20 -14.91
C LEU A 261 -4.65 -2.16 -16.12
N ARG A 262 -3.43 -2.67 -15.97
CA ARG A 262 -2.42 -2.68 -17.04
C ARG A 262 -2.82 -3.52 -18.25
N LEU A 263 -3.47 -4.66 -18.01
CA LEU A 263 -3.95 -5.55 -19.07
C LEU A 263 -5.05 -4.87 -19.90
N TRP A 264 -6.01 -4.20 -19.24
CA TRP A 264 -7.06 -3.45 -19.93
C TRP A 264 -6.52 -2.27 -20.73
N LEU A 265 -5.48 -1.61 -20.21
CA LEU A 265 -4.85 -0.48 -20.87
C LEU A 265 -3.74 -0.87 -21.85
N LEU A 266 -3.46 -2.16 -22.03
CA LEU A 266 -2.41 -2.61 -22.96
C LEU A 266 -2.76 -2.23 -24.40
N LEU A 267 -3.99 -2.54 -24.83
CA LEU A 267 -4.40 -2.30 -26.21
C LEU A 267 -4.45 -0.81 -26.59
N PRO A 268 -5.07 0.09 -25.80
CA PRO A 268 -5.03 1.52 -26.08
C PRO A 268 -3.61 2.11 -26.14
N ARG A 269 -2.70 1.62 -25.27
CA ARG A 269 -1.30 2.07 -25.28
C ARG A 269 -0.55 1.61 -26.51
N LEU A 270 -0.71 0.35 -26.91
CA LEU A 270 -0.11 -0.18 -28.15
C LEU A 270 -0.65 0.55 -29.39
N ALA A 271 -1.96 0.82 -29.43
CA ALA A 271 -2.57 1.58 -30.51
C ALA A 271 -2.00 3.00 -30.60
N TRP A 272 -1.81 3.68 -29.46
CA TRP A 272 -1.21 5.01 -29.43
C TRP A 272 0.26 5.01 -29.86
N VAL A 273 1.06 4.04 -29.44
CA VAL A 273 2.46 3.91 -29.91
C VAL A 273 2.51 3.62 -31.41
N GLY A 274 1.65 2.74 -31.92
CA GLY A 274 1.53 2.48 -33.36
C GLY A 274 1.14 3.75 -34.15
N PHE A 275 0.21 4.55 -33.60
CA PHE A 275 -0.15 5.84 -34.16
C PHE A 275 1.03 6.81 -34.19
N LEU A 276 1.81 6.93 -33.10
CA LEU A 276 3.00 7.79 -33.05
C LEU A 276 4.05 7.37 -34.08
N ILE A 277 4.29 6.06 -34.26
CA ILE A 277 5.22 5.54 -35.26
C ILE A 277 4.73 5.85 -36.67
N PHE A 278 3.47 5.57 -36.98
CA PHE A 278 2.89 5.88 -38.28
C PHE A 278 2.96 7.39 -38.57
N ARG A 279 2.62 8.22 -37.59
CA ARG A 279 2.69 9.67 -37.70
C ARG A 279 4.13 10.10 -37.95
N ALA A 280 5.09 9.61 -37.17
CA ALA A 280 6.52 9.90 -37.35
C ALA A 280 7.02 9.61 -38.77
N LEU A 281 6.65 8.46 -39.34
CA LEU A 281 7.03 8.10 -40.71
C LEU A 281 6.51 9.09 -41.76
N SER A 282 5.38 9.75 -41.51
CA SER A 282 4.81 10.74 -42.45
C SER A 282 5.53 12.08 -42.49
N TRP A 283 6.21 12.49 -41.41
CA TRP A 283 6.86 13.82 -41.30
C TRP A 283 8.37 13.77 -41.09
N LEU A 284 8.96 12.58 -40.96
CA LEU A 284 10.41 12.41 -40.74
C LEU A 284 11.30 13.15 -41.77
N PRO A 285 10.99 13.18 -43.08
CA PRO A 285 11.84 13.84 -44.07
C PRO A 285 11.98 15.36 -43.86
N GLU A 286 10.98 15.98 -43.25
CA GLU A 286 10.90 17.44 -43.03
C GLU A 286 11.07 17.80 -41.54
N ALA A 287 11.46 16.83 -40.71
CA ALA A 287 11.51 16.99 -39.27
C ALA A 287 12.64 17.94 -38.81
N ALA A 288 12.28 18.94 -38.02
CA ALA A 288 13.26 19.68 -37.23
C ALA A 288 13.90 18.77 -36.16
N ILE A 289 15.14 19.07 -35.74
CA ILE A 289 15.87 18.32 -34.71
C ILE A 289 15.03 18.19 -33.42
N LEU A 290 14.32 19.26 -33.04
CA LEU A 290 13.46 19.26 -31.84
C LEU A 290 12.34 18.21 -31.93
N ASN A 291 11.77 18.01 -33.12
CA ASN A 291 10.72 17.02 -33.33
C ASN A 291 11.26 15.60 -33.16
N ILE A 292 12.46 15.33 -33.66
CA ILE A 292 13.14 14.05 -33.50
C ILE A 292 13.42 13.77 -32.02
N VAL A 293 13.92 14.78 -31.28
CA VAL A 293 14.17 14.68 -29.85
C VAL A 293 12.88 14.43 -29.06
N GLY A 294 11.81 15.15 -29.38
CA GLY A 294 10.50 14.97 -28.75
C GLY A 294 9.93 13.57 -28.97
N LEU A 295 10.00 13.06 -30.20
CA LEU A 295 9.57 11.71 -30.53
C LEU A 295 10.42 10.65 -29.81
N ALA A 296 11.74 10.79 -29.84
CA ALA A 296 12.65 9.86 -29.17
C ALA A 296 12.39 9.80 -27.65
N GLY A 297 12.19 10.96 -27.01
CA GLY A 297 11.84 11.04 -25.59
C GLY A 297 10.49 10.37 -25.29
N THR A 298 9.48 10.61 -26.14
CA THR A 298 8.15 9.98 -26.01
C THR A 298 8.26 8.46 -26.09
N LEU A 299 8.95 7.94 -27.11
CA LEU A 299 9.15 6.50 -27.30
C LEU A 299 9.95 5.87 -26.15
N LEU A 300 10.96 6.57 -25.62
CA LEU A 300 11.72 6.11 -24.45
C LEU A 300 10.80 5.90 -23.23
N PHE A 301 9.93 6.86 -22.90
CA PHE A 301 9.00 6.70 -21.78
C PHE A 301 7.95 5.61 -22.02
N CYS A 302 7.49 5.42 -23.26
CA CYS A 302 6.66 4.29 -23.63
C CYS A 302 7.39 2.95 -23.40
N CYS A 303 8.67 2.85 -23.81
CA CYS A 303 9.49 1.68 -23.54
C CYS A 303 9.65 1.44 -22.03
N ILE A 304 9.84 2.48 -21.23
CA ILE A 304 9.89 2.35 -19.76
C ILE A 304 8.57 1.78 -19.23
N ASP A 305 7.43 2.23 -19.73
CA ASP A 305 6.12 1.73 -19.30
C ASP A 305 5.91 0.24 -19.59
N PHE A 306 6.26 -0.22 -20.80
CA PHE A 306 6.15 -1.64 -21.15
C PHE A 306 7.20 -2.51 -20.45
N LEU A 307 8.48 -2.10 -20.49
CA LEU A 307 9.59 -2.94 -20.01
C LEU A 307 9.69 -2.98 -18.50
N TYR A 308 9.47 -1.86 -17.82
CA TYR A 308 9.49 -1.82 -16.35
C TYR A 308 8.10 -2.04 -15.80
N GLY A 309 7.10 -1.33 -16.28
CA GLY A 309 5.76 -1.43 -15.71
C GLY A 309 5.09 -2.77 -15.95
N ASP A 310 4.89 -3.16 -17.21
CA ASP A 310 4.11 -4.37 -17.54
C ASP A 310 4.86 -5.66 -17.21
N ARG A 311 6.16 -5.74 -17.56
CA ARG A 311 6.99 -6.90 -17.23
C ARG A 311 7.09 -7.12 -15.72
N GLU A 312 7.30 -6.07 -14.94
CA GLU A 312 7.39 -6.18 -13.48
C GLU A 312 6.05 -6.59 -12.86
N SER A 313 4.94 -6.03 -13.36
CA SER A 313 3.59 -6.44 -12.94
C SER A 313 3.30 -7.91 -13.25
N ALA A 314 3.71 -8.39 -14.43
CA ALA A 314 3.56 -9.80 -14.81
C ALA A 314 4.43 -10.72 -13.93
N ASN A 315 5.70 -10.39 -13.76
CA ASN A 315 6.64 -11.16 -12.93
C ASN A 315 6.20 -11.27 -11.47
N LYS A 316 5.54 -10.24 -10.95
CA LYS A 316 5.08 -10.19 -9.56
C LYS A 316 3.69 -10.79 -9.37
N TYR A 317 3.02 -11.22 -10.43
CA TYR A 317 1.77 -11.98 -10.34
C TYR A 317 1.95 -13.31 -9.58
N ARG A 318 3.16 -13.88 -9.56
CA ARG A 318 3.51 -15.06 -8.75
C ARG A 318 3.41 -14.85 -7.24
N LEU A 319 3.36 -13.59 -6.78
CA LEU A 319 3.25 -13.24 -5.37
C LEU A 319 1.78 -13.09 -4.90
N ASN A 320 0.81 -13.45 -5.74
CA ASN A 320 -0.57 -13.56 -5.28
C ASN A 320 -0.67 -14.65 -4.21
N CYS A 321 -1.36 -14.32 -3.13
CA CYS A 321 -1.65 -15.23 -2.04
C CYS A 321 -3.05 -15.02 -1.48
N SER A 322 -3.60 -16.10 -0.95
CA SER A 322 -4.78 -16.12 -0.09
C SER A 322 -4.43 -16.86 1.20
N TYR A 323 -5.30 -16.74 2.20
CA TYR A 323 -5.12 -17.33 3.52
C TYR A 323 -6.36 -18.13 3.88
N GLU A 324 -6.14 -19.41 4.15
CA GLU A 324 -7.12 -20.31 4.74
C GLU A 324 -7.04 -20.20 6.26
N VAL A 325 -8.16 -19.87 6.92
CA VAL A 325 -8.21 -19.80 8.40
C VAL A 325 -8.28 -21.22 8.95
N VAL A 326 -7.20 -21.66 9.58
CA VAL A 326 -7.09 -23.00 10.19
C VAL A 326 -7.70 -23.00 11.59
N LYS A 327 -7.40 -21.96 12.38
CA LYS A 327 -7.86 -21.84 13.76
C LYS A 327 -8.02 -20.37 14.13
N VAL A 328 -9.04 -20.08 14.94
CA VAL A 328 -9.23 -18.76 15.55
C VAL A 328 -8.74 -18.84 17.00
N LEU A 329 -7.86 -17.91 17.37
CA LEU A 329 -7.36 -17.71 18.72
C LEU A 329 -8.09 -16.52 19.37
N PRO A 330 -7.94 -16.31 20.69
CA PRO A 330 -8.46 -15.12 21.35
C PRO A 330 -7.92 -13.80 20.76
N ASN A 331 -8.54 -12.67 21.11
CA ASN A 331 -8.19 -11.33 20.61
C ASN A 331 -8.20 -11.21 19.08
N ARG A 332 -9.14 -11.92 18.42
CA ARG A 332 -9.32 -11.91 16.95
C ARG A 332 -8.02 -12.19 16.20
N VAL A 333 -7.22 -13.12 16.73
CA VAL A 333 -6.02 -13.63 16.08
C VAL A 333 -6.36 -14.90 15.32
N PHE A 334 -5.91 -14.96 14.07
CA PHE A 334 -6.18 -16.07 13.17
C PHE A 334 -4.88 -16.79 12.87
N VAL A 335 -4.90 -18.11 13.07
CA VAL A 335 -3.87 -19.01 12.56
C VAL A 335 -4.27 -19.36 11.13
N CYS A 336 -3.46 -18.91 10.18
CA CYS A 336 -3.77 -19.02 8.76
C CYS A 336 -2.73 -19.85 8.03
N ARG A 337 -3.18 -20.59 7.03
CA ARG A 337 -2.34 -21.24 6.02
C ARG A 337 -2.37 -20.40 4.75
N ARG A 338 -1.21 -19.91 4.32
CA ARG A 338 -1.00 -19.21 3.05
C ARG A 338 -1.11 -20.18 1.89
N VAL A 339 -1.95 -19.85 0.93
CA VAL A 339 -2.09 -20.52 -0.37
C VAL A 339 -1.50 -19.59 -1.43
N GLY A 340 -0.57 -20.09 -2.24
CA GLY A 340 0.17 -19.29 -3.21
C GLY A 340 1.44 -18.62 -2.64
N ALA A 341 2.04 -17.72 -3.43
CA ALA A 341 3.30 -17.04 -3.13
C ALA A 341 4.38 -17.96 -2.52
N THR A 342 4.69 -19.07 -3.20
CA THR A 342 5.62 -20.11 -2.73
C THR A 342 7.02 -19.57 -2.43
N ASP A 343 7.49 -18.57 -3.18
CA ASP A 343 8.80 -17.94 -3.00
C ASP A 343 8.79 -16.76 -2.01
N PHE A 344 7.68 -16.51 -1.31
CA PHE A 344 7.56 -15.35 -0.42
C PHE A 344 8.67 -15.33 0.65
N GLU A 345 8.90 -16.44 1.35
CA GLU A 345 9.92 -16.49 2.40
C GLU A 345 11.35 -16.42 1.87
N LYS A 346 11.58 -16.89 0.63
CA LYS A 346 12.90 -16.74 -0.01
C LYS A 346 13.21 -15.28 -0.31
N LEU A 347 12.19 -14.49 -0.68
CA LEU A 347 12.35 -13.09 -1.07
C LEU A 347 12.32 -12.12 0.11
N PHE A 348 11.49 -12.39 1.12
CA PHE A 348 11.24 -11.48 2.25
C PHE A 348 11.79 -11.99 3.59
N GLY A 349 12.45 -13.15 3.57
CA GLY A 349 12.96 -13.80 4.76
C GLY A 349 11.90 -14.61 5.52
N TYR A 350 12.40 -15.36 6.48
CA TYR A 350 11.59 -16.19 7.34
C TYR A 350 10.84 -15.35 8.39
N ARG A 351 9.53 -15.60 8.58
CA ARG A 351 8.68 -14.83 9.50
C ARG A 351 8.61 -15.40 10.92
N GLY A 352 9.37 -16.45 11.22
CA GLY A 352 9.38 -17.11 12.52
C GLY A 352 8.39 -18.27 12.63
N THR A 353 8.56 -19.06 13.69
CA THR A 353 7.62 -20.12 14.11
C THR A 353 6.78 -19.66 15.28
N VAL A 354 5.54 -20.12 15.37
CA VAL A 354 4.74 -20.00 16.60
C VAL A 354 4.81 -21.31 17.37
N HIS A 355 5.06 -21.20 18.67
CA HIS A 355 5.18 -22.36 19.56
C HIS A 355 3.89 -23.20 19.56
N GLN A 356 4.02 -24.54 19.56
CA GLN A 356 2.89 -25.49 19.53
C GLN A 356 1.88 -25.23 20.65
N ASN A 357 2.33 -24.94 21.88
CA ASN A 357 1.45 -24.59 23.00
C ASN A 357 0.51 -23.39 22.76
N ILE A 358 0.81 -22.56 21.76
CA ILE A 358 -0.01 -21.38 21.42
C ILE A 358 -0.86 -21.68 20.19
N SER A 359 -0.25 -22.19 19.13
CA SER A 359 -0.95 -22.51 17.88
C SER A 359 -1.88 -23.72 18.03
N GLY A 360 -1.50 -24.69 18.86
CA GLY A 360 -2.07 -26.03 18.90
C GLY A 360 -1.68 -26.89 17.70
N ILE A 361 -0.68 -26.48 16.91
CA ILE A 361 -0.26 -27.15 15.68
C ILE A 361 1.10 -27.81 15.91
N GLY A 362 1.19 -29.13 15.65
CA GLY A 362 2.37 -29.94 15.92
C GLY A 362 3.63 -29.49 15.18
N SER A 363 3.51 -29.12 13.90
CA SER A 363 4.61 -28.58 13.10
C SER A 363 4.21 -27.28 12.40
N TRP A 364 4.94 -26.20 12.68
CA TRP A 364 4.68 -24.90 12.07
C TRP A 364 5.32 -24.84 10.68
N GLY A 365 4.53 -25.11 9.64
CA GLY A 365 4.97 -25.05 8.25
C GLY A 365 5.32 -23.63 7.78
N ARG A 366 6.14 -23.53 6.73
CA ARG A 366 6.52 -22.27 6.03
C ARG A 366 5.35 -21.50 5.38
N ASN A 367 4.21 -22.15 5.27
CA ASN A 367 2.98 -21.54 4.80
C ASN A 367 2.08 -21.08 5.95
N MET A 368 2.44 -21.30 7.21
CA MET A 368 1.63 -20.90 8.35
C MET A 368 1.99 -19.47 8.78
N THR A 369 0.98 -18.67 9.10
CA THR A 369 1.15 -17.29 9.60
C THR A 369 0.12 -16.98 10.67
N LEU A 370 0.45 -16.05 11.57
CA LEU A 370 -0.54 -15.37 12.40
C LEU A 370 -0.99 -14.09 11.71
N ILE A 371 -2.29 -13.83 11.76
CA ILE A 371 -2.88 -12.56 11.34
C ILE A 371 -3.76 -12.08 12.49
N ALA A 372 -3.52 -10.87 12.97
CA ALA A 372 -4.39 -10.23 13.95
C ALA A 372 -5.21 -9.13 13.28
N GLU A 373 -6.47 -9.05 13.65
CA GLU A 373 -7.26 -7.87 13.40
C GLU A 373 -7.10 -6.91 14.59
N ALA A 374 -6.45 -5.78 14.36
CA ALA A 374 -6.27 -4.78 15.42
C ALA A 374 -7.58 -4.00 15.63
N ASP A 375 -8.29 -4.26 16.73
CA ASP A 375 -9.35 -3.39 17.21
C ASP A 375 -8.75 -2.26 18.05
N LYS A 376 -9.22 -1.03 17.81
CA LYS A 376 -8.78 0.16 18.54
C LYS A 376 -9.10 0.07 20.04
N ARG A 377 -10.16 -0.63 20.42
CA ARG A 377 -10.56 -0.81 21.83
C ARG A 377 -9.46 -1.46 22.66
N GLU A 378 -8.71 -2.40 22.08
CA GLU A 378 -7.59 -3.06 22.76
C GLU A 378 -6.37 -2.13 22.93
N CYS A 379 -6.18 -1.19 22.00
CA CYS A 379 -5.06 -0.24 22.04
C CYS A 379 -5.28 0.88 23.07
N GLU A 380 -6.51 1.41 23.18
CA GLU A 380 -6.81 2.54 24.07
C GLU A 380 -6.90 2.12 25.54
N GLY A 381 -7.49 0.95 25.84
CA GLY A 381 -7.59 0.45 27.22
C GLY A 381 -6.23 0.20 27.89
N ARG A 382 -5.22 -0.23 27.11
CA ARG A 382 -3.88 -0.53 27.63
C ARG A 382 -2.99 0.71 27.77
N GLN A 383 -3.14 1.71 26.89
CA GLN A 383 -2.43 2.99 27.05
C GLN A 383 -2.85 3.74 28.32
N TRP A 384 -4.12 3.59 28.72
CA TRP A 384 -4.61 4.18 29.97
C TRP A 384 -3.97 3.52 31.19
N ALA A 385 -3.86 2.19 31.21
CA ALA A 385 -3.22 1.44 32.29
C ALA A 385 -1.72 1.78 32.46
N ALA A 386 -0.98 1.90 31.36
CA ALA A 386 0.44 2.26 31.39
C ALA A 386 0.69 3.70 31.85
N ARG A 387 -0.22 4.64 31.54
CA ARG A 387 -0.14 6.01 32.05
C ARG A 387 -0.56 6.14 33.52
N SER A 388 -1.46 5.28 34.01
CA SER A 388 -1.83 5.29 35.42
C SER A 388 -0.74 4.72 36.33
N SER A 389 0.12 3.83 35.83
CA SER A 389 1.24 3.27 36.62
C SER A 389 2.44 4.22 36.73
N ASP A 390 2.59 5.17 35.80
CA ASP A 390 3.68 6.16 35.80
C ASP A 390 3.31 7.49 36.47
N GLN A 391 2.09 7.62 37.02
CA GLN A 391 1.86 8.66 38.01
C GLN A 391 2.49 8.19 39.33
N PRO A 392 3.58 8.82 39.81
CA PRO A 392 4.00 8.59 41.18
C PRO A 392 2.79 8.91 42.06
N LEU A 393 2.40 7.95 42.90
CA LEU A 393 1.54 8.16 44.05
C LEU A 393 2.11 9.37 44.83
N ARG A 394 1.70 10.58 44.47
CA ARG A 394 1.72 11.73 45.36
C ARG A 394 0.74 11.36 46.46
N ARG A 395 1.24 10.60 47.44
CA ARG A 395 0.72 10.61 48.78
C ARG A 395 0.73 12.09 49.17
N GLU A 396 -0.43 12.72 49.10
CA GLU A 396 -0.69 13.90 49.90
C GLU A 396 -0.50 13.47 51.36
N LEU A 397 0.72 13.70 51.86
CA LEU A 397 0.94 13.86 53.28
C LEU A 397 0.23 15.15 53.65
N SER A 398 -1.05 15.04 54.02
CA SER A 398 -1.72 16.06 54.80
C SER A 398 -0.94 16.23 56.10
N PRO A 399 -0.38 17.41 56.39
CA PRO A 399 0.18 17.69 57.70
C PRO A 399 -0.98 17.97 58.64
N ARG A 400 -1.34 16.97 59.46
CA ARG A 400 -2.00 17.22 60.74
C ARG A 400 -0.93 17.59 61.76
N SER A 401 -1.28 18.57 62.61
CA SER A 401 -0.66 19.03 63.86
C SER A 401 0.73 19.68 63.78
N LEU A 402 0.74 21.02 63.81
CA LEU A 402 1.09 21.78 65.01
C LEU A 402 0.14 22.96 65.17
#